data_AF-A0A969V5Y4-F1
#
_entry.id   AF-A0A969V5Y4-F1
#
_cell.length_a   1.000
_cell.length_b   1.000
_cell.length_c   1.000
_cell.angle_alpha   90.00
_cell.angle_beta   90.00
_cell.angle_gamma   90.00
#
_symmetry.space_group_name_H-M   'P 1'
#
loop_
_entity.id
_entity.type
_entity.pdbx_description
1 polymer ?
#
loop_
_entity_poly.entity_id
_entity_poly.type
_entity_poly.pdbx_seq_one_letter_code
_entity_poly.pdbx_strand_id
1 'polypeptide(L)'
;MKYVDEFREPKKADALFRAIKKLSQRLKKPIKIMEVCGGHTHSIFKYGIEEILPEAIELIHGPGCPVCVMPRGRLDDAISISLNPNVIFTTFGDAMRVPGSKTNLLQAKAQGADIRMVYSPLDSLRIAKDNPEKEVVFFALGFETTAPSTAFTILQAASENIHNFSMFCNHVLVIPALKALLDNPDLQLDGFIGPGHVSMVIGTNPYEFISQQYQNYCD
;
A
#
# COMPACT_ATOMS: atom_id res chain seq x y z
N MET A 1 10.72 -15.42 16.40
CA MET A 1 9.58 -15.75 15.50
C MET A 1 10.09 -16.81 14.53
N LYS A 2 9.44 -17.98 14.47
CA LYS A 2 9.85 -19.07 13.57
C LYS A 2 9.95 -18.51 12.13
N TYR A 3 10.96 -18.93 11.38
CA TYR A 3 11.24 -18.49 10.00
C TYR A 3 11.85 -17.09 9.78
N VAL A 4 11.92 -16.21 10.78
CA VAL A 4 12.54 -14.88 10.57
C VAL A 4 14.05 -14.98 10.36
N ASP A 5 14.73 -15.76 11.19
CA ASP A 5 16.18 -15.94 11.08
C ASP A 5 16.53 -16.82 9.88
N GLU A 6 15.74 -17.87 9.64
CA GLU A 6 15.95 -18.84 8.55
C GLU A 6 15.83 -18.23 7.16
N PHE A 7 14.95 -17.24 6.97
CA PHE A 7 14.81 -16.51 5.70
C PHE A 7 15.76 -15.32 5.57
N ARG A 8 16.56 -15.02 6.62
CA ARG A 8 17.56 -13.96 6.63
C ARG A 8 19.00 -14.49 6.65
N GLU A 9 19.19 -15.78 6.41
CA GLU A 9 20.52 -16.40 6.39
C GLU A 9 21.33 -16.01 5.14
N PRO A 10 22.53 -15.41 5.29
CA PRO A 10 23.35 -15.00 4.15
C PRO A 10 23.71 -16.15 3.21
N LYS A 11 24.01 -17.33 3.76
CA LYS A 11 24.37 -18.52 2.96
C LYS A 11 23.26 -18.96 2.01
N LYS A 12 21.98 -18.79 2.41
CA LYS A 12 20.83 -19.10 1.55
C LYS A 12 20.66 -18.05 0.46
N ALA A 13 20.84 -16.77 0.80
CA ALA A 13 20.84 -15.69 -0.19
C ALA A 13 21.93 -15.89 -1.26
N ASP A 14 23.16 -16.22 -0.86
CA ASP A 14 24.27 -16.51 -1.78
C ASP A 14 23.99 -17.73 -2.69
N ALA A 15 23.30 -18.74 -2.16
CA ALA A 15 22.90 -19.90 -2.95
C ALA A 15 21.83 -19.52 -4.00
N LEU A 16 20.83 -18.74 -3.60
CA LEU A 16 19.79 -18.22 -4.52
C LEU A 16 20.41 -17.32 -5.59
N PHE A 17 21.32 -16.43 -5.22
CA PHE A 17 22.00 -15.54 -6.15
C PHE A 17 22.77 -16.32 -7.22
N ARG A 18 23.54 -17.34 -6.81
CA ARG A 18 24.23 -18.24 -7.76
C ARG A 18 23.28 -18.97 -8.69
N ALA A 19 22.12 -19.40 -8.20
CA ALA A 19 21.10 -20.04 -9.02
C ALA A 19 20.49 -19.05 -10.03
N ILE A 20 20.13 -17.84 -9.59
CA ILE A 20 19.61 -16.76 -10.45
C ILE A 20 20.62 -16.43 -11.54
N LYS A 21 21.90 -16.24 -11.21
CA LYS A 21 22.97 -15.96 -12.18
C LYS A 21 23.15 -17.09 -13.21
N LYS A 22 22.99 -18.35 -12.81
CA LYS A 22 23.06 -19.48 -13.74
C LYS A 22 21.84 -19.54 -14.67
N LEU A 23 20.66 -19.23 -14.16
CA LEU A 23 19.42 -19.19 -14.95
C LEU A 23 19.42 -18.00 -15.92
N SER A 24 19.91 -16.84 -15.49
CA SER A 24 19.94 -15.62 -16.31
C SER A 24 20.80 -15.77 -17.56
N GLN A 25 21.83 -16.62 -17.53
CA GLN A 25 22.65 -16.95 -18.71
C GLN A 25 21.87 -17.66 -19.83
N ARG A 26 20.69 -18.21 -19.54
CA ARG A 26 19.83 -18.89 -20.52
C ARG A 26 18.81 -17.94 -21.15
N LEU A 27 18.68 -16.73 -20.63
CA LEU A 27 17.75 -15.75 -21.15
C LEU A 27 18.23 -15.27 -22.53
N LYS A 28 17.29 -15.20 -23.48
CA LYS A 28 17.54 -14.69 -24.83
C LYS A 28 17.47 -13.17 -24.92
N LYS A 29 16.82 -12.54 -23.94
CA LYS A 29 16.63 -11.10 -23.77
C LYS A 29 16.62 -10.76 -22.28
N PRO A 30 16.95 -9.52 -21.88
CA PRO A 30 16.68 -9.06 -20.53
C PRO A 30 15.20 -9.19 -20.19
N ILE A 31 14.91 -9.43 -18.90
CA ILE A 31 13.55 -9.54 -18.38
C ILE A 31 13.25 -8.42 -17.38
N LYS A 32 12.00 -7.98 -17.36
CA LYS A 32 11.52 -6.90 -16.49
C LYS A 32 10.55 -7.46 -15.45
N ILE A 33 10.94 -7.41 -14.18
CA ILE A 33 10.12 -7.94 -13.08
C ILE A 33 9.64 -6.78 -12.21
N MET A 34 8.32 -6.64 -12.08
CA MET A 34 7.74 -5.57 -11.26
C MET A 34 7.32 -6.06 -9.88
N GLU A 35 7.74 -5.37 -8.83
CA GLU A 35 7.14 -5.53 -7.50
C GLU A 35 6.05 -4.48 -7.26
N VAL A 36 5.03 -4.84 -6.47
CA VAL A 36 3.89 -3.96 -6.15
C VAL A 36 3.65 -3.85 -4.65
N CYS A 37 4.72 -3.73 -3.86
CA CYS A 37 4.65 -3.62 -2.42
C CYS A 37 5.77 -2.73 -1.87
N GLY A 38 5.44 -1.62 -1.22
CA GLY A 38 6.45 -0.75 -0.60
C GLY A 38 7.40 -1.46 0.37
N GLY A 39 6.97 -2.55 1.01
CA GLY A 39 7.83 -3.39 1.84
C GLY A 39 8.87 -4.21 1.05
N HIS A 40 8.53 -4.64 -0.16
CA HIS A 40 9.47 -5.26 -1.10
C HIS A 40 10.42 -4.21 -1.66
N THR A 41 9.91 -3.05 -2.10
CA THR A 41 10.74 -1.90 -2.49
C THR A 41 11.78 -1.60 -1.41
N HIS A 42 11.35 -1.44 -0.15
CA HIS A 42 12.24 -1.17 0.96
C HIS A 42 13.29 -2.27 1.15
N SER A 43 12.91 -3.54 1.03
CA SER A 43 13.84 -4.67 1.16
C SER A 43 14.87 -4.70 0.03
N ILE A 44 14.45 -4.44 -1.21
CA ILE A 44 15.33 -4.38 -2.40
C ILE A 44 16.41 -3.31 -2.18
N PHE A 45 16.01 -2.10 -1.80
CA PHE A 45 16.96 -1.00 -1.54
C PHE A 45 17.83 -1.27 -0.32
N LYS A 46 17.24 -1.69 0.81
CA LYS A 46 17.97 -1.91 2.07
C LYS A 46 19.10 -2.92 1.93
N TYR A 47 18.90 -3.95 1.12
CA TYR A 47 19.86 -5.04 0.93
C TYR A 47 20.65 -4.92 -0.39
N GLY A 48 20.47 -3.85 -1.16
CA GLY A 48 21.16 -3.66 -2.45
C GLY A 48 20.90 -4.78 -3.44
N ILE A 49 19.70 -5.38 -3.42
CA ILE A 49 19.37 -6.56 -4.24
C ILE A 49 19.54 -6.24 -5.73
N GLU A 50 19.15 -5.04 -6.14
CA GLU A 50 19.25 -4.59 -7.53
C GLU A 50 20.71 -4.50 -8.02
N GLU A 51 21.63 -4.05 -7.15
CA GLU A 51 23.06 -3.92 -7.50
C GLU A 51 23.77 -5.27 -7.69
N ILE A 52 23.29 -6.30 -6.99
CA ILE A 52 23.88 -7.63 -7.09
C ILE A 52 23.26 -8.44 -8.23
N LEU A 53 22.00 -8.19 -8.62
CA LEU A 53 21.31 -8.95 -9.65
C LEU A 53 22.06 -8.92 -11.01
N PRO A 54 22.00 -10.01 -11.81
CA PRO A 54 22.55 -9.98 -13.16
C PRO A 54 21.91 -8.89 -14.02
N GLU A 55 22.69 -8.22 -14.88
CA GLU A 55 22.23 -7.14 -15.79
C GLU A 55 21.05 -7.56 -16.71
N ALA A 56 20.87 -8.87 -16.92
CA ALA A 56 19.74 -9.41 -17.68
C ALA A 56 18.39 -9.35 -16.92
N ILE A 57 18.36 -8.90 -15.67
CA ILE A 57 17.16 -8.80 -14.85
C ILE A 57 17.02 -7.35 -14.39
N GLU A 58 15.98 -6.68 -14.89
CA GLU A 58 15.59 -5.34 -14.50
C GLU A 58 14.45 -5.41 -13.48
N LEU A 59 14.63 -4.80 -12.30
CA LEU A 59 13.56 -4.66 -11.32
C LEU A 59 12.80 -3.35 -11.56
N ILE A 60 11.48 -3.42 -11.56
CA ILE A 60 10.61 -2.25 -11.72
C ILE A 60 9.79 -2.06 -10.45
N HIS A 61 9.74 -0.83 -9.94
CA HIS A 61 8.98 -0.46 -8.76
C HIS A 61 7.59 0.01 -9.16
N GLY A 62 6.59 -0.82 -8.88
CA GLY A 62 5.20 -0.55 -9.19
C GLY A 62 4.50 0.33 -8.14
N PRO A 63 3.19 0.57 -8.30
CA PRO A 63 2.36 1.38 -7.40
C PRO A 63 2.07 0.68 -6.06
N GLY A 64 3.09 0.32 -5.29
CA GLY A 64 2.99 -0.43 -4.03
C GLY A 64 2.74 0.40 -2.77
N CYS A 65 2.48 1.71 -2.90
CA CYS A 65 2.23 2.63 -1.80
C CYS A 65 0.83 3.26 -1.93
N PRO A 66 -0.15 2.87 -1.11
CA PRO A 66 -1.55 3.29 -1.27
C PRO A 66 -1.73 4.81 -1.05
N VAL A 67 -0.87 5.40 -0.22
CA VAL A 67 -0.84 6.84 0.06
C VAL A 67 -0.28 7.62 -1.14
N CYS A 68 0.77 7.09 -1.78
CA CYS A 68 1.48 7.74 -2.87
C CYS A 68 0.65 7.78 -4.17
N VAL A 69 -0.25 6.80 -4.35
CA VAL A 69 -1.11 6.68 -5.53
C VAL A 69 -2.47 7.36 -5.34
N MET A 70 -2.68 8.03 -4.20
CA MET A 70 -3.94 8.70 -3.90
C MET A 70 -4.17 9.86 -4.89
N PRO A 71 -5.33 9.93 -5.56
CA PRO A 71 -5.64 11.05 -6.44
C PRO A 71 -5.63 12.37 -5.66
N ARG A 72 -4.99 13.41 -6.23
CA ARG A 72 -4.89 14.73 -5.58
C ARG A 72 -6.25 15.29 -5.14
N GLY A 73 -7.30 15.08 -5.94
CA GLY A 73 -8.65 15.50 -5.58
C GLY A 73 -9.17 14.87 -4.28
N ARG A 74 -8.83 13.60 -3.99
CA ARG A 74 -9.19 12.96 -2.71
C ARG A 74 -8.43 13.56 -1.53
N LEU A 75 -7.20 13.99 -1.73
CA LEU A 75 -6.44 14.71 -0.70
C LEU A 75 -7.02 16.11 -0.48
N ASP A 76 -7.46 16.78 -1.54
CA ASP A 76 -8.15 18.07 -1.42
C ASP A 76 -9.47 17.93 -0.65
N ASP A 77 -10.25 16.88 -0.91
CA ASP A 77 -11.45 16.54 -0.13
C ASP A 77 -11.11 16.31 1.35
N ALA A 78 -10.07 15.51 1.65
CA ALA A 78 -9.60 15.27 3.02
C ALA A 78 -9.21 16.57 3.74
N ILE A 79 -8.47 17.44 3.05
CA ILE A 79 -8.07 18.75 3.57
C ILE A 79 -9.32 19.60 3.83
N SER A 80 -10.26 19.64 2.88
CA SER A 80 -11.50 20.40 3.03
C SER A 80 -12.32 19.93 4.23
N ILE A 81 -12.42 18.61 4.45
CA ILE A 81 -13.10 18.04 5.63
C ILE A 81 -12.36 18.45 6.91
N SER A 82 -11.02 18.38 6.91
CA SER A 82 -10.21 18.70 8.09
C SER A 82 -10.30 20.16 8.56
N LEU A 83 -10.63 21.08 7.64
CA LEU A 83 -10.77 22.51 7.91
C LEU A 83 -12.13 22.87 8.54
N ASN A 84 -13.06 21.93 8.66
CA ASN A 84 -14.32 22.17 9.35
C ASN A 84 -14.09 22.28 10.87
N PRO A 85 -14.45 23.40 11.52
CA PRO A 85 -14.22 23.59 12.96
C PRO A 85 -14.89 22.55 13.88
N ASN A 86 -15.93 21.86 13.39
CA ASN A 86 -16.65 20.83 14.14
C ASN A 86 -16.08 19.42 13.93
N VAL A 87 -15.01 19.27 13.14
CA VAL A 87 -14.41 17.99 12.81
C VAL A 87 -13.08 17.79 13.55
N ILE A 88 -12.90 16.60 14.12
CA ILE A 88 -11.58 16.06 14.44
C ILE A 88 -11.21 15.09 13.32
N PHE A 89 -10.24 15.47 12.51
CA PHE A 89 -9.80 14.65 11.39
C PHE A 89 -8.68 13.72 11.83
N THR A 90 -8.79 12.44 11.53
CA THR A 90 -7.80 11.44 11.94
C THR A 90 -7.23 10.74 10.72
N THR A 91 -5.92 10.51 10.73
CA THR A 91 -5.20 9.91 9.60
C THR A 91 -3.94 9.21 10.06
N PHE A 92 -3.40 8.31 9.25
CA PHE A 92 -2.04 7.82 9.42
C PHE A 92 -1.01 8.94 9.16
N GLY A 93 0.16 8.83 9.78
CA GLY A 93 1.20 9.87 9.73
C GLY A 93 1.86 10.04 8.36
N ASP A 94 1.91 8.98 7.55
CA ASP A 94 2.44 8.98 6.18
C ASP A 94 1.62 9.86 5.23
N ALA A 95 0.30 9.93 5.42
CA ALA A 95 -0.60 10.76 4.63
C ALA A 95 -0.44 12.28 4.91
N MET A 96 0.16 12.67 6.05
CA MET A 96 0.20 14.07 6.49
C MET A 96 0.93 15.01 5.51
N ARG A 97 1.97 14.49 4.84
CA ARG A 97 2.85 15.29 3.97
C ARG A 97 2.49 15.18 2.49
N VAL A 98 1.50 14.37 2.14
CA VAL A 98 1.14 14.16 0.73
C VAL A 98 0.49 15.42 0.19
N PRO A 99 0.99 15.97 -0.93
CA PRO A 99 0.46 17.22 -1.47
C PRO A 99 -0.91 17.00 -2.11
N GLY A 100 -1.89 17.80 -1.67
CA GLY A 100 -3.07 18.12 -2.48
C GLY A 100 -2.73 19.12 -3.58
N SER A 101 -3.73 19.76 -4.16
CA SER A 101 -3.54 20.74 -5.24
C SER A 101 -2.90 22.04 -4.76
N LYS A 102 -3.14 22.45 -3.50
CA LYS A 102 -2.65 23.73 -2.95
C LYS A 102 -1.83 23.60 -1.66
N THR A 103 -2.15 22.60 -0.84
CA THR A 103 -1.61 22.42 0.51
C THR A 103 -1.58 20.94 0.86
N ASN A 104 -1.19 20.59 2.10
CA ASN A 104 -1.30 19.24 2.64
C ASN A 104 -1.91 19.25 4.05
N LEU A 105 -2.23 18.07 4.59
CA LEU A 105 -2.83 17.93 5.92
C LEU A 105 -1.91 18.48 7.04
N LEU A 106 -0.59 18.38 6.89
CA LEU A 106 0.34 18.97 7.85
C LEU A 106 0.26 20.50 7.89
N GLN A 107 0.13 21.15 6.73
CA GLN A 107 -0.06 22.59 6.62
C GLN A 107 -1.45 23.01 7.11
N ALA A 108 -2.50 22.25 6.81
CA ALA A 108 -3.84 22.49 7.37
C ALA A 108 -3.85 22.42 8.90
N LYS A 109 -3.14 21.44 9.48
CA LYS A 109 -2.94 21.34 10.94
C LYS A 109 -2.25 22.58 11.50
N ALA A 110 -1.19 23.06 10.82
CA ALA A 110 -0.48 24.27 11.22
C ALA A 110 -1.36 25.54 11.15
N GLN A 111 -2.42 25.52 10.34
CA GLN A 111 -3.40 26.61 10.22
C GLN A 111 -4.56 26.50 11.23
N GLY A 112 -4.54 25.50 12.12
CA GLY A 112 -5.51 25.36 13.21
C GLY A 112 -6.55 24.24 13.04
N ALA A 113 -6.47 23.44 11.97
CA ALA A 113 -7.30 22.24 11.85
C ALA A 113 -6.97 21.21 12.95
N ASP A 114 -7.99 20.63 13.60
CA ASP A 114 -7.80 19.54 14.56
C ASP A 114 -7.56 18.22 13.82
N ILE A 115 -6.31 18.02 13.39
CA ILE A 115 -5.85 16.78 12.74
C ILE A 115 -5.04 15.96 13.74
N ARG A 116 -5.44 14.71 14.00
CA ARG A 116 -4.74 13.80 14.91
C ARG A 116 -4.19 12.59 14.15
N MET A 117 -2.89 12.34 14.32
CA MET A 117 -2.26 11.15 13.75
C MET A 117 -2.61 9.93 14.61
N VAL A 118 -3.01 8.85 13.96
CA VAL A 118 -3.38 7.58 14.61
C VAL A 118 -2.57 6.42 14.04
N TYR A 119 -2.48 5.32 14.79
CA TYR A 119 -1.84 4.08 14.34
C TYR A 119 -2.83 3.04 13.86
N SER A 120 -4.11 3.20 14.22
CA SER A 120 -5.19 2.30 13.81
C SER A 120 -6.51 3.05 13.66
N PRO A 121 -7.48 2.52 12.88
CA PRO A 121 -8.83 3.08 12.84
C PRO A 121 -9.55 3.03 14.21
N LEU A 122 -9.19 2.07 15.08
CA LEU A 122 -9.71 1.95 16.44
C LEU A 122 -9.32 3.13 17.33
N ASP A 123 -8.14 3.72 17.12
CA ASP A 123 -7.76 4.94 17.84
C ASP A 123 -8.69 6.10 17.50
N SER A 124 -9.13 6.20 16.24
CA SER A 124 -10.10 7.21 15.81
C SER A 124 -11.47 6.99 16.44
N LEU A 125 -11.91 5.73 16.55
CA LEU A 125 -13.16 5.40 17.26
C LEU A 125 -13.07 5.77 18.75
N ARG A 126 -11.92 5.53 19.40
CA ARG A 126 -11.70 6.00 20.79
C ARG A 126 -11.80 7.53 20.87
N ILE A 127 -11.17 8.25 19.94
CA ILE A 127 -11.27 9.72 19.87
C ILE A 127 -12.73 10.17 19.72
N ALA A 128 -13.54 9.46 18.93
CA ALA A 128 -14.98 9.77 18.80
C ALA A 128 -15.74 9.64 20.12
N LYS A 129 -15.47 8.59 20.90
CA LYS A 129 -16.06 8.39 22.23
C LYS A 129 -15.68 9.49 23.22
N ASP A 130 -14.42 9.94 23.14
CA ASP A 130 -13.87 10.94 24.05
C ASP A 130 -14.29 12.38 23.68
N ASN A 131 -14.88 12.61 22.50
CA ASN A 131 -15.26 13.94 21.99
C ASN A 131 -16.68 13.89 21.38
N PRO A 132 -17.74 13.60 22.17
CA PRO A 132 -19.11 13.38 21.68
C PRO A 132 -19.74 14.59 20.97
N GLU A 133 -19.23 15.80 21.21
CA GLU A 133 -19.68 17.06 20.61
C GLU A 133 -19.01 17.37 19.26
N LYS A 134 -18.05 16.56 18.82
CA LYS A 134 -17.33 16.71 17.56
C LYS A 134 -17.59 15.53 16.64
N GLU A 135 -17.62 15.80 15.34
CA GLU A 135 -17.60 14.75 14.32
C GLU A 135 -16.17 14.25 14.14
N VAL A 136 -15.93 12.96 14.30
CA VAL A 136 -14.62 12.36 14.10
C VAL A 136 -14.59 11.64 12.76
N VAL A 137 -13.77 12.14 11.84
CA VAL A 137 -13.62 11.55 10.51
C VAL A 137 -12.29 10.82 10.43
N PHE A 138 -12.31 9.54 10.10
CA PHE A 138 -11.08 8.79 9.79
C PHE A 138 -10.84 8.74 8.28
N PHE A 139 -9.65 9.16 7.86
CA PHE A 139 -9.18 9.04 6.48
C PHE A 139 -8.69 7.62 6.23
N ALA A 140 -9.62 6.75 5.86
CA ALA A 140 -9.32 5.35 5.59
C ALA A 140 -8.55 5.18 4.29
N LEU A 141 -7.27 4.90 4.43
CA LEU A 141 -6.32 4.66 3.36
C LEU A 141 -5.77 3.24 3.44
N GLY A 142 -5.34 2.73 2.30
CA GLY A 142 -4.58 1.49 2.21
C GLY A 142 -5.15 0.50 1.23
N PHE A 143 -4.40 -0.58 1.03
CA PHE A 143 -4.82 -1.70 0.21
C PHE A 143 -5.73 -2.66 0.99
N GLU A 144 -5.94 -3.85 0.44
CA GLU A 144 -6.74 -4.91 1.06
C GLU A 144 -6.20 -5.33 2.43
N THR A 145 -4.93 -5.05 2.75
CA THR A 145 -4.34 -5.30 4.07
C THR A 145 -4.96 -4.48 5.20
N THR A 146 -5.39 -3.24 4.92
CA THR A 146 -5.92 -2.34 5.95
C THR A 146 -7.44 -2.32 5.98
N ALA A 147 -8.10 -2.71 4.88
CA ALA A 147 -9.55 -2.72 4.76
C ALA A 147 -10.26 -3.57 5.85
N PRO A 148 -9.79 -4.75 6.26
CA PRO A 148 -10.41 -5.52 7.34
C PRO A 148 -10.44 -4.78 8.69
N SER A 149 -9.35 -4.08 9.03
CA SER A 149 -9.30 -3.30 10.28
C SER A 149 -10.29 -2.14 10.24
N THR A 150 -10.39 -1.44 9.09
CA THR A 150 -11.37 -0.37 8.89
C THR A 150 -12.81 -0.90 9.02
N ALA A 151 -13.12 -2.02 8.35
CA ALA A 151 -14.43 -2.65 8.40
C ALA A 151 -14.80 -3.08 9.83
N PHE A 152 -13.87 -3.69 10.56
CA PHE A 152 -14.07 -4.06 11.95
C PHE A 152 -14.39 -2.84 12.83
N THR A 153 -13.67 -1.73 12.65
CA THR A 153 -13.94 -0.49 13.41
C THR A 153 -15.33 0.08 13.13
N ILE A 154 -15.82 0.00 11.87
CA ILE A 154 -17.19 0.42 11.54
C ILE A 154 -18.22 -0.47 12.26
N LEU A 155 -18.02 -1.79 12.24
CA LEU A 155 -18.90 -2.73 12.94
C LEU A 155 -18.90 -2.48 14.46
N GLN A 156 -17.74 -2.19 15.03
CA GLN A 156 -17.61 -1.86 16.45
C GLN A 156 -18.35 -0.56 16.78
N ALA A 157 -18.15 0.51 16.00
CA ALA A 157 -18.86 1.77 16.19
C ALA A 157 -20.39 1.59 16.16
N ALA A 158 -20.88 0.78 15.23
CA ALA A 158 -22.31 0.44 15.15
C ALA A 158 -22.78 -0.34 16.38
N SER A 159 -22.03 -1.34 16.84
CA SER A 159 -22.38 -2.15 18.02
C SER A 159 -22.42 -1.34 19.33
N GLU A 160 -21.63 -0.27 19.39
CA GLU A 160 -21.51 0.62 20.54
C GLU A 160 -22.41 1.87 20.41
N ASN A 161 -23.22 1.96 19.34
CA ASN A 161 -24.09 3.11 19.02
C ASN A 161 -23.35 4.46 18.99
N ILE A 162 -22.15 4.48 18.40
CA ILE A 162 -21.38 5.72 18.19
C ILE A 162 -21.87 6.39 16.92
N HIS A 163 -22.38 7.62 17.04
CA HIS A 163 -23.03 8.35 15.94
C HIS A 163 -22.20 9.51 15.37
N ASN A 164 -21.13 9.91 16.06
CA ASN A 164 -20.24 11.00 15.66
C ASN A 164 -18.93 10.49 15.04
N PHE A 165 -18.97 9.31 14.41
CA PHE A 165 -17.80 8.68 13.80
C PHE A 165 -18.08 8.34 12.34
N SER A 166 -17.32 8.97 11.44
CA SER A 166 -17.45 8.83 9.99
C SER A 166 -16.18 8.32 9.34
N MET A 167 -16.36 7.62 8.22
CA MET A 167 -15.27 7.04 7.43
C MET A 167 -15.14 7.74 6.09
N PHE A 168 -14.02 8.42 5.84
CA PHE A 168 -13.68 8.86 4.49
C PHE A 168 -12.92 7.76 3.76
N CYS A 169 -13.68 6.79 3.21
CA CYS A 169 -13.14 5.56 2.63
C CYS A 169 -12.44 5.80 1.29
N ASN A 170 -11.14 5.56 1.26
CA ASN A 170 -10.26 5.69 0.09
C ASN A 170 -9.35 4.45 -0.04
N HIS A 171 -9.87 3.28 0.32
CA HIS A 171 -9.16 2.02 0.08
C HIS A 171 -8.97 1.78 -1.43
N VAL A 172 -7.81 1.26 -1.78
CA VAL A 172 -7.44 0.94 -3.17
C VAL A 172 -7.32 -0.57 -3.31
N LEU A 173 -7.66 -1.10 -4.49
CA LEU A 173 -7.51 -2.52 -4.78
C LEU A 173 -6.27 -2.74 -5.65
N VAL A 174 -5.48 -3.76 -5.33
CA VAL A 174 -4.26 -4.12 -6.07
C VAL A 174 -4.60 -4.77 -7.40
N ILE A 175 -5.63 -5.62 -7.46
CA ILE A 175 -5.95 -6.37 -8.69
C ILE A 175 -6.32 -5.45 -9.87
N PRO A 176 -7.19 -4.43 -9.72
CA PRO A 176 -7.43 -3.46 -10.79
C PRO A 176 -6.18 -2.68 -11.21
N ALA A 177 -5.30 -2.34 -10.26
CA ALA A 177 -4.05 -1.65 -10.56
C ALA A 177 -3.11 -2.53 -11.39
N LEU A 178 -2.96 -3.81 -11.02
CA LEU A 178 -2.18 -4.79 -11.79
C LEU A 178 -2.73 -4.97 -13.20
N LYS A 179 -4.05 -5.07 -13.35
CA LYS A 179 -4.69 -5.18 -14.66
C LYS A 179 -4.41 -3.95 -15.52
N ALA A 180 -4.54 -2.75 -14.97
CA ALA A 180 -4.25 -1.51 -15.70
C ALA A 180 -2.78 -1.41 -16.15
N LEU A 181 -1.84 -1.96 -15.37
CA LEU A 181 -0.42 -2.03 -15.75
C LEU A 181 -0.18 -3.05 -16.87
N LEU A 182 -0.83 -4.20 -16.79
CA LEU A 182 -0.75 -5.26 -17.79
C LEU A 182 -1.42 -4.88 -19.13
N ASP A 183 -2.49 -4.09 -19.08
CA ASP A 183 -3.20 -3.58 -20.26
C ASP A 183 -2.45 -2.43 -20.94
N ASN A 184 -1.39 -1.90 -20.33
CA ASN A 184 -0.59 -0.82 -20.90
C ASN A 184 0.48 -1.38 -21.86
N PRO A 185 0.38 -1.15 -23.18
CA PRO A 185 1.32 -1.69 -24.16
C PRO A 185 2.74 -1.13 -24.02
N ASP A 186 2.91 0.02 -23.37
CA ASP A 186 4.22 0.62 -23.12
C ASP A 186 4.96 -0.08 -21.97
N LEU A 187 4.25 -0.83 -21.13
CA LEU A 187 4.81 -1.61 -20.03
C LEU A 187 5.09 -3.06 -20.47
N GLN A 188 6.26 -3.27 -21.06
CA GLN A 188 6.76 -4.60 -21.40
C GLN A 188 7.30 -5.33 -20.17
N LEU A 189 6.44 -5.74 -19.25
CA LEU A 189 6.86 -6.56 -18.11
C LEU A 189 7.05 -8.03 -18.55
N ASP A 190 7.78 -8.82 -17.79
CA ASP A 190 7.92 -10.27 -17.96
C ASP A 190 7.51 -11.04 -16.68
N GLY A 191 7.20 -10.33 -15.58
CA GLY A 191 6.71 -10.97 -14.35
C GLY A 191 6.41 -9.99 -13.22
N PHE A 192 5.76 -10.50 -12.16
CA PHE A 192 5.44 -9.75 -10.95
C PHE A 192 5.92 -10.43 -9.67
N ILE A 193 6.32 -9.61 -8.70
CA ILE A 193 6.46 -10.01 -7.29
C ILE A 193 5.23 -9.51 -6.53
N GLY A 194 4.32 -10.43 -6.25
CA GLY A 194 3.03 -10.14 -5.61
C GLY A 194 3.18 -9.60 -4.17
N PRO A 195 2.24 -8.77 -3.69
CA PRO A 195 2.31 -8.17 -2.36
C PRO A 195 1.90 -9.17 -1.27
N GLY A 196 2.88 -9.72 -0.54
CA GLY A 196 2.64 -10.83 0.41
C GLY A 196 1.55 -10.55 1.47
N HIS A 197 1.53 -9.37 2.08
CA HIS A 197 0.48 -9.02 3.05
C HIS A 197 -0.90 -8.91 2.41
N VAL A 198 -1.00 -8.41 1.17
CA VAL A 198 -2.28 -8.34 0.44
C VAL A 198 -2.74 -9.75 0.10
N SER A 199 -1.84 -10.61 -0.38
CA SER A 199 -2.15 -12.01 -0.67
C SER A 199 -2.57 -12.80 0.56
N MET A 200 -2.14 -12.41 1.77
CA MET A 200 -2.65 -13.00 3.02
C MET A 200 -4.15 -12.70 3.21
N VAL A 201 -4.65 -11.56 2.73
CA VAL A 201 -6.06 -11.18 2.86
C VAL A 201 -6.91 -11.75 1.73
N ILE A 202 -6.46 -11.62 0.48
CA ILE A 202 -7.28 -11.98 -0.69
C ILE A 202 -6.98 -13.38 -1.25
N GLY A 203 -5.96 -14.06 -0.74
CA GLY A 203 -5.47 -15.34 -1.26
C GLY A 203 -4.73 -15.19 -2.59
N THR A 204 -4.45 -16.31 -3.25
CA THR A 204 -3.75 -16.35 -4.55
C THR A 204 -4.69 -16.34 -5.74
N ASN A 205 -5.94 -16.81 -5.58
CA ASN A 205 -6.91 -16.96 -6.66
C ASN A 205 -7.13 -15.67 -7.46
N PRO A 206 -7.21 -14.46 -6.85
CA PRO A 206 -7.41 -13.23 -7.60
C PRO A 206 -6.26 -12.85 -8.55
N TYR A 207 -5.08 -13.49 -8.44
CA TYR A 207 -3.94 -13.26 -9.33
C TYR A 207 -3.89 -14.22 -10.52
N GLU A 208 -4.72 -15.28 -10.55
CA GLU A 208 -4.66 -16.31 -11.60
C GLU A 208 -4.91 -15.77 -13.01
N PHE A 209 -5.64 -14.65 -13.14
CA PHE A 209 -5.86 -14.02 -14.43
C PHE A 209 -4.55 -13.59 -15.12
N ILE A 210 -3.49 -13.30 -14.34
CA ILE A 210 -2.20 -12.87 -14.88
C ILE A 210 -1.61 -14.00 -15.74
N SER A 211 -1.51 -15.21 -15.21
CA SER A 211 -0.96 -16.35 -15.96
C SER A 211 -1.93 -16.86 -17.04
N GLN A 212 -3.24 -16.78 -16.82
CA GLN A 212 -4.24 -17.26 -17.78
C GLN A 212 -4.39 -16.36 -19.00
N GLN A 213 -4.33 -15.04 -18.82
CA GLN A 213 -4.63 -14.05 -19.87
C GLN A 213 -3.37 -13.41 -20.45
N TYR A 214 -2.27 -13.38 -19.70
CA TYR A 214 -1.02 -12.76 -20.09
C TYR A 214 0.10 -13.82 -20.11
N GLN A 215 -0.05 -14.86 -20.93
CA GLN A 215 0.87 -16.02 -20.97
C GLN A 215 2.34 -15.68 -21.26
N ASN A 216 2.66 -14.47 -21.70
CA ASN A 216 4.04 -14.02 -21.94
C ASN A 216 4.85 -13.71 -20.65
N TYR A 217 4.25 -13.82 -19.46
CA TYR A 217 4.82 -13.34 -18.19
C TYR A 217 5.09 -14.48 -17.16
N CYS A 218 5.02 -15.76 -17.58
CA CYS A 218 5.11 -16.92 -16.69
C CYS A 218 5.79 -18.18 -17.29
N ASP A 219 6.55 -18.08 -18.39
CA ASP A 219 7.34 -19.22 -18.93
C ASP A 219 8.82 -19.18 -18.51
#